data_AF-A0A7C2DHG8-F1
#
_entry.id   AF-A0A7C2DHG8-F1
#
_cell.length_a   1.000
_cell.length_b   1.000
_cell.length_c   1.000
_cell.angle_alpha   90.00
_cell.angle_beta   90.00
_cell.angle_gamma   90.00
#
_symmetry.space_group_name_H-M   'P 1'
#
loop_
_entity.id
_entity.type
_entity.pdbx_description
1 polymer ?
#
loop_
_entity_poly.entity_id
_entity_poly.type
_entity_poly.pdbx_seq_one_letter_code
_entity_poly.pdbx_strand_id
1 'polypeptide(L)'
;LSIGIMLGQGWAYAVLGWGGYWAWDPVENASLLPWITGTAFLHSVMMQEKKGMMKVWNMVLVSATFFLAIFGTFLTRSGVVSSVHAFAQSSLGAWFVGFLAIGLSITTFLILRRLDFLRSEAQLESVLSREASFLFNNLLLLASCFAVLWGTLFPVLTEWWMGEKITVGPPFFNKVNIPIGLALLFLTGVGPLIAWRRSSWESLKRAFRWPALAMALTMAALLAFGVRHLYALMSFGLCAFVAVTVIMEFYKGARAIAARNQMNLLRAAVELTHRNTRRYGGYLVHMGIVLMFIGYTGSAFNKDTTEEVKIGSHFRIGAYELQVKEVTDGSNPNYAWQRAVVAVYRGGQYLGDLKPERRVYAASQQPTSEVAIRRRLNEDLYLNFASMSQSDPEAAVIQAYVFPLVSWIWIGFYVLLFGTIVCLIPSKVKYAYAKTQVVGVYEREPEPVP
;
A
#
# COMPACT_ATOMS: atom_id res chain seq x y z
N LEU A 1 9.44 6.00 -2.73
CA LEU A 1 7.97 6.15 -2.63
C LEU A 1 7.38 5.39 -1.44
N SER A 2 7.53 4.05 -1.34
CA SER A 2 6.98 3.28 -0.19
C SER A 2 7.36 3.84 1.19
N ILE A 3 8.62 4.24 1.38
CA ILE A 3 9.07 4.88 2.63
C ILE A 3 8.27 6.15 2.93
N GLY A 4 8.12 7.04 1.95
CA GLY A 4 7.39 8.30 2.12
C GLY A 4 5.92 8.08 2.43
N ILE A 5 5.26 7.16 1.71
CA ILE A 5 3.85 6.80 1.96
C ILE A 5 3.70 6.23 3.37
N MET A 6 4.55 5.27 3.76
CA MET A 6 4.44 4.62 5.07
C MET A 6 4.76 5.56 6.25
N LEU A 7 5.71 6.48 6.08
CA LEU A 7 5.98 7.52 7.09
C LEU A 7 4.82 8.51 7.19
N GLY A 8 4.24 8.92 6.06
CA GLY A 8 3.02 9.75 6.03
C GLY A 8 1.84 9.04 6.70
N GLN A 9 1.64 7.76 6.40
CA GLN A 9 0.64 6.91 7.03
C GLN A 9 0.83 6.81 8.56
N GLY A 10 2.07 6.63 9.01
CA GLY A 10 2.41 6.56 10.43
C GLY A 10 2.23 7.91 11.15
N TRP A 11 2.54 9.01 10.48
CA TRP A 11 2.29 10.36 10.99
C TRP A 11 0.78 10.65 11.09
N ALA A 12 0.01 10.36 10.04
CA ALA A 12 -1.43 10.54 10.02
C ALA A 12 -2.12 9.77 11.16
N TYR A 13 -1.68 8.52 11.37
CA TYR A 13 -2.15 7.69 12.46
C TYR A 13 -1.87 8.32 13.83
N ALA A 14 -0.77 9.05 14.03
CA ALA A 14 -0.43 9.65 15.31
C ALA A 14 -1.03 11.04 15.57
N VAL A 15 -1.35 11.81 14.52
CA VAL A 15 -1.59 13.26 14.64
C VAL A 15 -2.97 13.73 14.18
N LEU A 16 -3.68 12.98 13.32
CA LEU A 16 -4.89 13.53 12.71
C LEU A 16 -6.19 13.23 13.49
N GLY A 17 -6.17 12.35 14.49
CA GLY A 17 -7.30 12.14 15.41
C GLY A 17 -8.57 11.48 14.83
N TRP A 18 -8.66 11.28 13.52
CA TRP A 18 -9.85 10.73 12.84
C TRP A 18 -9.97 9.20 12.90
N GLY A 19 -9.12 8.54 13.70
CA GLY A 19 -9.27 7.10 13.98
C GLY A 19 -8.88 6.19 12.81
N GLY A 20 -7.72 6.39 12.20
CA GLY A 20 -7.26 5.50 11.15
C GLY A 20 -5.85 5.78 10.65
N TYR A 21 -5.33 4.84 9.86
CA TYR A 21 -4.04 4.97 9.18
C TYR A 21 -4.18 5.36 7.69
N TRP A 22 -5.37 5.20 7.09
CA TRP A 22 -5.63 5.57 5.69
C TRP A 22 -7.10 5.91 5.46
N ALA A 23 -7.39 7.15 5.03
CA ALA A 23 -8.73 7.71 4.92
C ALA A 23 -9.31 7.66 3.51
N TRP A 24 -8.51 7.28 2.51
CA TRP A 24 -8.80 7.56 1.10
C TRP A 24 -8.95 9.06 0.80
N ASP A 25 -8.24 9.89 1.56
CA ASP A 25 -8.20 11.33 1.35
C ASP A 25 -7.48 11.65 0.02
N PRO A 26 -7.86 12.73 -0.70
CA PRO A 26 -7.26 13.05 -2.01
C PRO A 26 -5.73 13.12 -2.03
N VAL A 27 -5.10 13.56 -0.94
CA VAL A 27 -3.63 13.65 -0.83
C VAL A 27 -3.00 12.27 -0.63
N GLU A 28 -3.62 11.42 0.18
CA GLU A 28 -3.23 10.02 0.33
C GLU A 28 -3.34 9.30 -1.02
N ASN A 29 -4.49 9.43 -1.68
CA ASN A 29 -4.76 8.85 -2.99
C ASN A 29 -3.73 9.31 -4.03
N ALA A 30 -3.43 10.61 -4.07
CA ALA A 30 -2.42 11.19 -4.94
C ALA A 30 -1.04 10.55 -4.77
N SER A 31 -0.65 10.20 -3.53
CA SER A 31 0.62 9.52 -3.27
C SER A 31 0.62 8.05 -3.74
N LEU A 32 -0.55 7.40 -3.73
CA LEU A 32 -0.73 6.01 -4.13
C LEU A 32 -0.68 5.81 -5.65
N LEU A 33 -1.19 6.76 -6.44
CA LEU A 33 -1.23 6.68 -7.91
C LEU A 33 0.12 6.38 -8.59
N PRO A 34 1.22 7.14 -8.35
CA PRO A 34 2.52 6.82 -8.90
C PRO A 34 3.12 5.54 -8.31
N TRP A 35 2.70 5.12 -7.11
CA TRP A 35 3.16 3.87 -6.52
C TRP A 35 2.60 2.66 -7.27
N ILE A 36 1.33 2.71 -7.65
CA ILE A 36 0.66 1.66 -8.42
C ILE A 36 1.28 1.55 -9.82
N THR A 37 1.41 2.66 -10.54
CA THR A 37 1.99 2.65 -11.91
C THR A 37 3.48 2.31 -11.91
N GLY A 38 4.24 2.78 -10.91
CA GLY A 38 5.64 2.39 -10.71
C GLY A 38 5.80 0.90 -10.40
N THR A 39 4.90 0.33 -9.58
CA THR A 39 4.88 -1.11 -9.31
C THR A 39 4.55 -1.92 -10.56
N ALA A 40 3.60 -1.45 -11.37
CA ALA A 40 3.30 -2.06 -12.67
C ALA A 40 4.55 -2.07 -13.57
N PHE A 41 5.25 -0.93 -13.65
CA PHE A 41 6.50 -0.79 -14.42
C PHE A 41 7.59 -1.75 -13.95
N LEU A 42 7.82 -1.88 -12.64
CA LEU A 42 8.83 -2.79 -12.09
C LEU A 42 8.56 -4.26 -12.46
N HIS A 43 7.28 -4.64 -12.60
CA HIS A 43 6.92 -5.98 -13.04
C HIS A 43 7.04 -6.13 -14.56
N SER A 44 6.63 -5.12 -15.33
CA SER A 44 6.63 -5.20 -16.79
C SER A 44 8.02 -5.04 -17.42
N VAL A 45 8.93 -4.28 -16.80
CA VAL A 45 10.33 -4.15 -17.25
C VAL A 45 11.07 -5.47 -17.18
N MET A 46 10.77 -6.33 -16.19
CA MET A 46 11.34 -7.67 -16.11
C MET A 46 10.94 -8.54 -17.31
N MET A 47 9.74 -8.33 -17.87
CA MET A 47 9.30 -9.04 -19.07
C MET A 47 9.97 -8.50 -20.33
N GLN A 48 10.21 -7.19 -20.40
CA GLN A 48 11.02 -6.61 -21.47
C GLN A 48 12.46 -7.15 -21.44
N GLU A 49 13.14 -7.13 -20.29
CA GLU A 49 14.52 -7.63 -20.14
C GLU A 49 14.68 -9.10 -20.52
N LYS A 50 13.65 -9.93 -20.28
CA LYS A 50 13.72 -11.39 -20.48
C LYS A 50 13.14 -11.89 -21.79
N LYS A 51 12.20 -11.14 -22.39
CA LYS A 51 11.40 -11.60 -23.54
C LYS A 51 11.29 -10.57 -24.67
N GLY A 52 11.80 -9.35 -24.51
CA GLY A 52 11.68 -8.31 -25.53
C GLY A 52 10.25 -7.80 -25.75
N MET A 53 9.34 -8.02 -24.79
CA MET A 53 7.92 -7.66 -24.84
C MET A 53 7.62 -6.37 -24.07
N MET A 54 6.46 -5.75 -24.33
CA MET A 54 5.91 -4.64 -23.55
C MET A 54 6.75 -3.36 -23.54
N LYS A 55 7.57 -3.12 -24.58
CA LYS A 55 8.42 -1.92 -24.67
C LYS A 55 7.60 -0.61 -24.65
N VAL A 56 6.57 -0.48 -25.50
CA VAL A 56 5.66 0.69 -25.50
C VAL A 56 4.99 0.85 -24.13
N TRP A 57 4.48 -0.25 -23.58
CA TRP A 57 3.81 -0.28 -22.29
C TRP A 57 4.70 0.24 -21.15
N ASN A 58 5.98 -0.14 -21.15
CA ASN A 58 6.95 0.33 -20.16
C ASN A 58 7.22 1.83 -20.28
N MET A 59 7.29 2.37 -21.51
CA MET A 59 7.41 3.82 -21.71
C MET A 59 6.17 4.55 -21.19
N VAL A 60 4.97 4.05 -21.47
CA VAL A 60 3.73 4.63 -20.95
C VAL A 60 3.70 4.60 -19.41
N LEU A 61 4.05 3.47 -18.79
CA LEU A 61 4.02 3.32 -17.34
C LEU A 61 5.03 4.20 -16.60
N VAL A 62 6.27 4.31 -17.10
CA VAL A 62 7.28 5.15 -16.46
C VAL A 62 6.93 6.64 -16.60
N SER A 63 6.41 7.05 -17.77
CA SER A 63 5.90 8.39 -17.99
C SER A 63 4.68 8.69 -17.12
N ALA A 64 3.73 7.75 -17.02
CA ALA A 64 2.57 7.87 -16.14
C ALA A 64 2.99 7.99 -14.68
N THR A 65 3.97 7.21 -14.22
CA THR A 65 4.53 7.31 -12.86
C THR A 65 5.06 8.72 -12.58
N PHE A 66 5.82 9.29 -13.52
CA PHE A 66 6.33 10.66 -13.41
C PHE A 66 5.20 11.70 -13.38
N PHE A 67 4.28 11.67 -14.35
CA PHE A 67 3.20 12.65 -14.43
C PHE A 67 2.22 12.54 -13.26
N LEU A 68 1.93 11.34 -12.77
CA LEU A 68 1.08 11.15 -11.59
C LEU A 68 1.74 11.69 -10.30
N ALA A 69 3.06 11.63 -10.18
CA ALA A 69 3.77 12.26 -9.07
C ALA A 69 3.67 13.79 -9.10
N ILE A 70 3.81 14.40 -10.29
CA ILE A 70 3.62 15.85 -10.47
C ILE A 70 2.14 16.23 -10.25
N PHE A 71 1.21 15.43 -10.77
CA PHE A 71 -0.22 15.60 -10.56
C PHE A 71 -0.59 15.53 -9.07
N GLY A 72 0.03 14.66 -8.29
CA GLY A 72 -0.16 14.64 -6.84
C GLY A 72 0.28 15.94 -6.16
N THR A 73 1.37 16.55 -6.62
CA THR A 73 1.79 17.89 -6.17
C THR A 73 0.78 18.97 -6.56
N PHE A 74 0.21 18.87 -7.76
CA PHE A 74 -0.88 19.76 -8.18
C PHE A 74 -2.10 19.65 -7.25
N LEU A 75 -2.56 18.43 -6.94
CA LEU A 75 -3.70 18.22 -6.06
C LEU A 75 -3.48 18.81 -4.65
N THR A 76 -2.29 18.64 -4.08
CA THR A 76 -1.99 19.13 -2.73
C THR A 76 -1.82 20.64 -2.63
N ARG A 77 -1.42 21.31 -3.73
CA ARG A 77 -1.07 22.75 -3.72
C ARG A 77 -2.13 23.66 -4.35
N SER A 78 -2.97 23.14 -5.24
CA SER A 78 -3.94 23.94 -5.99
C SER A 78 -5.19 24.33 -5.21
N GLY A 79 -5.52 23.60 -4.14
CA GLY A 79 -6.81 23.77 -3.43
C GLY A 79 -8.02 23.22 -4.19
N VAL A 80 -7.80 22.54 -5.33
CA VAL A 80 -8.88 22.00 -6.16
C VAL A 80 -9.64 20.85 -5.49
N VAL A 81 -8.99 20.15 -4.55
CA VAL A 81 -9.60 19.09 -3.73
C VAL A 81 -9.60 19.50 -2.28
N SER A 82 -10.70 19.21 -1.58
CA SER A 82 -10.74 19.32 -0.11
C SER A 82 -10.02 18.14 0.51
N SER A 83 -9.05 18.41 1.37
CA SER A 83 -8.26 17.37 2.04
C SER A 83 -7.86 17.82 3.44
N VAL A 84 -7.86 16.88 4.38
CA VAL A 84 -7.35 17.10 5.75
C VAL A 84 -5.82 17.21 5.79
N HIS A 85 -5.16 16.83 4.70
CA HIS A 85 -3.71 16.91 4.51
C HIS A 85 -3.29 18.15 3.68
N ALA A 86 -4.23 19.01 3.28
CA ALA A 86 -3.94 20.20 2.51
C ALA A 86 -3.54 21.37 3.42
N PHE A 87 -2.24 21.47 3.73
CA PHE A 87 -1.71 22.52 4.62
C PHE A 87 -1.18 23.76 3.89
N ALA A 88 -1.01 23.69 2.56
CA ALA A 88 -0.32 24.74 1.82
C ALA A 88 -0.96 24.96 0.46
N GLN A 89 -1.98 25.81 0.38
CA GLN A 89 -2.50 26.29 -0.90
C GLN A 89 -1.56 27.35 -1.50
N SER A 90 -1.38 27.36 -2.82
CA SER A 90 -0.61 28.40 -3.51
C SER A 90 -1.14 28.70 -4.91
N SER A 91 -0.72 29.84 -5.44
CA SER A 91 -1.03 30.28 -6.82
C SER A 91 -0.33 29.44 -7.92
N LEU A 92 0.37 28.35 -7.55
CA LEU A 92 1.14 27.53 -8.48
C LEU A 92 0.28 26.52 -9.26
N GLY A 93 -1.01 26.36 -8.94
CA GLY A 93 -1.88 25.37 -9.58
C GLY A 93 -1.87 25.44 -11.11
N ALA A 94 -2.00 26.64 -11.68
CA ALA A 94 -1.99 26.84 -13.13
C ALA A 94 -0.66 26.45 -13.79
N TRP A 95 0.48 26.69 -13.12
CA TRP A 95 1.81 26.30 -13.61
C TRP A 95 1.96 24.78 -13.70
N PHE A 96 1.45 24.04 -12.71
CA PHE A 96 1.45 22.58 -12.77
C PHE A 96 0.55 22.06 -13.89
N VAL A 97 -0.62 22.66 -14.10
CA VAL A 97 -1.51 22.28 -15.22
C VAL A 97 -0.81 22.50 -16.57
N GLY A 98 -0.20 23.66 -16.77
CA GLY A 98 0.56 23.96 -17.99
C GLY A 98 1.73 22.98 -18.20
N PHE A 99 2.49 22.70 -17.15
CA PHE A 99 3.59 21.72 -17.20
C PHE A 99 3.08 20.32 -17.55
N LEU A 100 2.00 19.85 -16.92
CA LEU A 100 1.39 18.56 -17.19
C LEU A 100 0.89 18.47 -18.64
N ALA A 101 0.20 19.49 -19.13
CA ALA A 101 -0.33 19.53 -20.49
C ALA A 101 0.79 19.47 -21.55
N ILE A 102 1.81 20.33 -21.41
CA ILE A 102 2.95 20.38 -22.33
C ILE A 102 3.76 19.09 -22.23
N GLY A 103 4.11 18.65 -21.02
CA GLY A 103 4.92 17.45 -20.79
C GLY A 103 4.24 16.19 -21.32
N LEU A 104 2.94 16.02 -21.07
CA LEU A 104 2.17 14.88 -21.56
C LEU A 104 2.08 14.90 -23.10
N SER A 105 1.86 16.07 -23.70
CA SER A 105 1.80 16.23 -25.16
C SER A 105 3.13 15.87 -25.83
N ILE A 106 4.24 16.41 -25.33
CA ILE A 106 5.58 16.13 -25.85
C ILE A 106 5.92 14.64 -25.69
N THR A 107 5.68 14.08 -24.50
CA THR A 107 5.98 12.66 -24.23
C THR A 107 5.16 11.74 -25.11
N THR A 108 3.86 12.02 -25.27
CA THR A 108 2.98 11.25 -26.16
C THR A 108 3.46 11.34 -27.60
N PHE A 109 3.78 12.54 -28.09
CA PHE A 109 4.34 12.75 -29.43
C PHE A 109 5.63 11.95 -29.65
N LEU A 110 6.55 11.97 -28.68
CA LEU A 110 7.82 11.24 -28.77
C LEU A 110 7.61 9.72 -28.78
N ILE A 111 6.71 9.19 -27.96
CA ILE A 111 6.36 7.76 -27.95
C ILE A 111 5.75 7.37 -29.30
N LEU A 112 4.78 8.15 -29.80
CA LEU A 112 4.12 7.89 -31.09
C LEU A 112 5.13 7.93 -32.24
N ARG A 113 6.02 8.92 -32.27
CA ARG A 113 7.07 9.06 -33.29
C ARG A 113 8.10 7.92 -33.26
N ARG A 114 8.27 7.25 -32.12
CA ARG A 114 9.22 6.14 -31.94
C ARG A 114 8.53 4.78 -31.84
N LEU A 115 7.24 4.68 -32.18
CA LEU A 115 6.46 3.44 -32.09
C LEU A 115 7.12 2.26 -32.78
N ASP A 116 7.69 2.47 -33.98
CA ASP A 116 8.33 1.40 -34.76
C ASP A 116 9.54 0.79 -34.03
N PHE A 117 10.35 1.62 -33.36
CA PHE A 117 11.48 1.17 -32.53
C PHE A 117 11.03 0.49 -31.24
N LEU A 118 9.80 0.76 -30.79
CA LEU A 118 9.22 0.22 -29.57
C LEU A 118 8.33 -1.01 -29.82
N ARG A 119 8.20 -1.49 -31.06
CA ARG A 119 7.45 -2.73 -31.33
C ARG A 119 8.09 -3.90 -30.59
N SER A 120 7.23 -4.71 -29.97
CA SER A 120 7.64 -5.93 -29.28
C SER A 120 8.01 -7.00 -30.30
N GLU A 121 9.11 -7.69 -30.06
CA GLU A 121 9.59 -8.75 -30.95
C GLU A 121 8.86 -10.08 -30.72
N ALA A 122 8.31 -10.27 -29.51
CA ALA A 122 7.61 -11.48 -29.10
C ALA A 122 6.13 -11.20 -28.77
N GLN A 123 5.29 -12.21 -28.98
CA GLN A 123 3.86 -12.20 -28.67
C GLN A 123 3.52 -13.18 -27.53
N LEU A 124 2.33 -13.03 -26.94
CA LEU A 124 1.85 -13.94 -25.90
C LEU A 124 1.47 -15.29 -26.52
N GLU A 125 2.21 -16.34 -26.14
CA GLU A 125 1.98 -17.72 -26.63
C GLU A 125 0.80 -18.41 -25.93
N SER A 126 0.48 -18.05 -24.68
CA SER A 126 -0.59 -18.69 -23.90
C SER A 126 -1.13 -17.80 -22.78
N VAL A 127 -2.45 -17.87 -22.53
CA VAL A 127 -3.14 -17.22 -21.39
C VAL A 127 -2.85 -17.89 -20.04
N LEU A 128 -2.44 -19.16 -20.03
CA LEU A 128 -2.05 -19.88 -18.80
C LEU A 128 -0.52 -19.98 -18.71
N SER A 129 0.12 -18.81 -18.61
CA SER A 129 1.57 -18.68 -18.58
C SER A 129 2.01 -17.65 -17.54
N ARG A 130 3.29 -17.69 -17.17
CA ARG A 130 3.87 -16.65 -16.33
C ARG A 130 3.81 -15.29 -17.02
N GLU A 131 4.03 -15.24 -18.33
CA GLU A 131 3.88 -14.04 -19.17
C GLU A 131 2.48 -13.41 -19.04
N ALA A 132 1.42 -14.23 -19.14
CA ALA A 132 0.05 -13.77 -18.97
C ALA A 132 -0.21 -13.26 -17.54
N SER A 133 0.34 -13.92 -16.51
CA SER A 133 0.24 -13.45 -15.12
C SER A 133 0.85 -12.05 -14.92
N PHE A 134 1.94 -11.71 -15.62
CA PHE A 134 2.53 -10.37 -15.59
C PHE A 134 1.61 -9.33 -16.27
N LEU A 135 0.95 -9.70 -17.37
CA LEU A 135 -0.02 -8.84 -18.04
C LEU A 135 -1.25 -8.60 -17.16
N PHE A 136 -1.86 -9.65 -16.60
CA PHE A 136 -3.02 -9.51 -15.71
C PHE A 136 -2.70 -8.70 -14.46
N ASN A 137 -1.52 -8.88 -13.87
CA ASN A 137 -1.04 -8.05 -12.77
C ASN A 137 -1.00 -6.57 -13.15
N ASN A 138 -0.43 -6.25 -14.31
CA ASN A 138 -0.36 -4.87 -14.81
C ASN A 138 -1.74 -4.27 -15.07
N LEU A 139 -2.66 -5.05 -15.66
CA LEU A 139 -4.03 -4.61 -15.93
C LEU A 139 -4.78 -4.31 -14.62
N LEU A 140 -4.66 -5.19 -13.61
CA LEU A 140 -5.29 -4.98 -12.30
C LEU A 140 -4.71 -3.76 -11.58
N LEU A 141 -3.39 -3.56 -11.62
CA LEU A 141 -2.75 -2.36 -11.07
C LEU A 141 -3.28 -1.10 -11.79
N LEU A 142 -3.34 -1.08 -13.12
CA LEU A 142 -3.89 0.07 -13.83
C LEU A 142 -5.38 0.29 -13.58
N ALA A 143 -6.17 -0.77 -13.44
CA ALA A 143 -7.57 -0.67 -13.06
C ALA A 143 -7.73 -0.03 -11.67
N SER A 144 -6.90 -0.42 -10.70
CA SER A 144 -6.85 0.22 -9.38
C SER A 144 -6.42 1.69 -9.48
N CYS A 145 -5.37 1.99 -10.25
CA CYS A 145 -4.92 3.36 -10.48
C CYS A 145 -6.03 4.23 -11.08
N PHE A 146 -6.73 3.72 -12.10
CA PHE A 146 -7.84 4.42 -12.72
C PHE A 146 -8.99 4.63 -11.74
N ALA A 147 -9.38 3.61 -10.97
CA ALA A 147 -10.45 3.73 -9.99
C ALA A 147 -10.13 4.76 -8.89
N VAL A 148 -8.88 4.78 -8.40
CA VAL A 148 -8.43 5.75 -7.40
C VAL A 148 -8.38 7.16 -7.98
N LEU A 149 -7.84 7.33 -9.19
CA LEU A 149 -7.78 8.62 -9.88
C LEU A 149 -9.17 9.16 -10.14
N TRP A 150 -10.06 8.31 -10.67
CA TRP A 150 -11.45 8.64 -10.95
C TRP A 150 -12.18 9.04 -9.67
N GLY A 151 -12.15 8.22 -8.62
CA GLY A 151 -12.80 8.55 -7.35
C GLY A 151 -12.30 9.84 -6.71
N THR A 152 -11.00 10.16 -6.90
CA THR A 152 -10.39 11.39 -6.40
C THR A 152 -10.81 12.62 -7.20
N LEU A 153 -10.90 12.49 -8.53
CA LEU A 153 -11.26 13.60 -9.42
C LEU A 153 -12.77 13.80 -9.57
N PHE A 154 -13.57 12.78 -9.27
CA PHE A 154 -15.01 12.83 -9.49
C PHE A 154 -15.69 14.02 -8.78
N PRO A 155 -15.43 14.31 -7.48
CA PRO A 155 -15.90 15.52 -6.82
C PRO A 155 -15.58 16.83 -7.57
N VAL A 156 -14.37 16.95 -8.10
CA VAL A 156 -13.90 18.15 -8.82
C VAL A 156 -14.66 18.31 -10.14
N LEU A 157 -14.84 17.22 -10.87
CA LEU A 157 -15.54 17.22 -12.15
C LEU A 157 -17.03 17.53 -11.99
N THR A 158 -17.67 16.99 -10.95
CA THR A 158 -19.08 17.27 -10.67
C THR A 158 -19.30 18.68 -10.15
N GLU A 159 -18.39 19.21 -9.32
CA GLU A 159 -18.45 20.62 -8.89
C GLU A 159 -18.35 21.56 -10.08
N TRP A 160 -17.45 21.27 -11.02
CA TRP A 160 -17.31 22.07 -12.25
C TRP A 160 -18.54 21.99 -13.18
N TRP A 161 -19.19 20.83 -13.28
CA TRP A 161 -20.32 20.62 -14.21
C TRP A 161 -21.69 20.97 -13.61
N MET A 162 -21.93 20.58 -12.36
CA MET A 162 -23.24 20.69 -11.67
C MET A 162 -23.28 21.85 -10.67
N GLY A 163 -22.13 22.42 -10.29
CA GLY A 163 -22.05 23.42 -9.22
C GLY A 163 -22.20 22.84 -7.81
N GLU A 164 -22.34 21.52 -7.68
CA GLU A 164 -22.50 20.82 -6.41
C GLU A 164 -21.27 19.99 -6.05
N LYS A 165 -20.86 20.10 -4.79
CA LYS A 165 -19.71 19.36 -4.27
C LYS A 165 -20.17 18.07 -3.61
N ILE A 166 -19.94 16.95 -4.31
CA ILE A 166 -20.13 15.61 -3.73
C ILE A 166 -18.82 15.13 -3.08
N THR A 167 -18.94 14.29 -2.05
CA THR A 167 -17.77 13.66 -1.43
C THR A 167 -17.72 12.19 -1.78
N VAL A 168 -16.58 11.70 -2.25
CA VAL A 168 -16.32 10.28 -2.48
C VAL A 168 -15.41 9.79 -1.35
N GLY A 169 -15.94 8.96 -0.47
CA GLY A 169 -15.22 8.44 0.70
C GLY A 169 -14.87 6.95 0.62
N PRO A 170 -14.40 6.37 1.73
CA PRO A 170 -13.97 4.97 1.82
C PRO A 170 -14.95 3.93 1.21
N PRO A 171 -16.29 4.05 1.29
CA PRO A 171 -17.19 3.05 0.72
C PRO A 171 -16.97 2.81 -0.77
N PHE A 172 -16.73 3.85 -1.58
CA PHE A 172 -16.45 3.70 -3.00
C PHE A 172 -15.11 2.99 -3.23
N PHE A 173 -14.05 3.51 -2.62
CA PHE A 173 -12.70 2.99 -2.84
C PHE A 173 -12.56 1.55 -2.34
N ASN A 174 -13.11 1.22 -1.18
CA ASN A 174 -13.08 -0.14 -0.63
C ASN A 174 -13.86 -1.12 -1.51
N LYS A 175 -15.04 -0.73 -2.00
CA LYS A 175 -15.86 -1.58 -2.89
C LYS A 175 -15.11 -1.98 -4.17
N VAL A 176 -14.29 -1.09 -4.72
CA VAL A 176 -13.54 -1.34 -5.96
C VAL A 176 -12.16 -1.95 -5.69
N ASN A 177 -11.39 -1.38 -4.76
CA ASN A 177 -9.99 -1.76 -4.56
C ASN A 177 -9.79 -3.01 -3.70
N ILE A 178 -10.72 -3.38 -2.81
CA ILE A 178 -10.56 -4.63 -2.03
C ILE A 178 -10.57 -5.84 -2.97
N PRO A 179 -11.56 -6.02 -3.89
CA PRO A 179 -11.52 -7.12 -4.85
C PRO A 179 -10.26 -7.14 -5.72
N ILE A 180 -9.82 -5.98 -6.21
CA ILE A 180 -8.60 -5.86 -7.01
C ILE A 180 -7.36 -6.25 -6.17
N GLY A 181 -7.27 -5.78 -4.93
CA GLY A 181 -6.19 -6.11 -3.99
C GLY A 181 -6.12 -7.61 -3.69
N LEU A 182 -7.26 -8.27 -3.48
CA LEU A 182 -7.33 -9.72 -3.30
C LEU A 182 -6.88 -10.47 -4.57
N ALA A 183 -7.27 -10.00 -5.76
CA ALA A 183 -6.82 -10.58 -7.02
C ALA A 183 -5.31 -10.41 -7.22
N LEU A 184 -4.74 -9.25 -6.89
CA LEU A 184 -3.29 -9.01 -6.91
C LEU A 184 -2.54 -9.88 -5.89
N LEU A 185 -3.09 -10.03 -4.68
CA LEU A 185 -2.52 -10.92 -3.66
C LEU A 185 -2.51 -12.38 -4.14
N PHE A 186 -3.58 -12.85 -4.79
CA PHE A 186 -3.62 -14.16 -5.41
C PHE A 186 -2.54 -14.31 -6.51
N LEU A 187 -2.42 -13.34 -7.42
CA LEU A 187 -1.40 -13.36 -8.48
C LEU A 187 0.03 -13.39 -7.92
N THR A 188 0.25 -12.77 -6.76
CA THR A 188 1.54 -12.79 -6.06
C THR A 188 1.99 -14.21 -5.71
N GLY A 189 1.06 -15.10 -5.33
CA GLY A 189 1.34 -16.52 -5.08
C GLY A 189 1.31 -17.38 -6.34
N VAL A 190 0.49 -17.05 -7.33
CA VAL A 190 0.38 -17.81 -8.59
C VAL A 190 1.64 -17.70 -9.45
N GLY A 191 2.14 -16.48 -9.65
CA GLY A 191 3.25 -16.20 -10.56
C GLY A 191 4.52 -17.04 -10.31
N PRO A 192 5.00 -17.17 -9.05
CA PRO A 192 6.13 -18.03 -8.71
C PRO A 192 5.92 -19.51 -9.03
N LEU A 193 4.70 -20.01 -8.94
CA LEU A 193 4.37 -21.44 -9.11
C LEU A 193 4.19 -21.86 -10.57
N ILE A 194 3.83 -20.94 -11.46
CA ILE A 194 3.62 -21.23 -12.89
C ILE A 194 4.94 -21.15 -13.67
N ALA A 195 5.27 -22.16 -14.46
CA ALA A 195 6.45 -22.14 -15.33
C ALA A 195 6.30 -21.17 -16.51
N TRP A 196 7.41 -20.70 -17.07
CA TRP A 196 7.40 -19.90 -18.30
C TRP A 196 6.85 -20.72 -19.48
N ARG A 197 6.13 -20.07 -20.41
CA ARG A 197 5.44 -20.66 -21.59
C ARG A 197 4.23 -21.56 -21.31
N ARG A 198 4.44 -22.80 -20.84
CA ARG A 198 3.35 -23.78 -20.65
C ARG A 198 3.59 -24.63 -19.40
N SER A 199 2.57 -24.72 -18.56
CA SER A 199 2.56 -25.65 -17.41
C SER A 199 1.62 -26.82 -17.69
N SER A 200 2.07 -28.05 -17.42
CA SER A 200 1.19 -29.22 -17.45
C SER A 200 0.29 -29.25 -16.21
N TRP A 201 -0.88 -29.89 -16.32
CA TRP A 201 -1.86 -30.00 -15.23
C TRP A 201 -1.29 -30.67 -13.99
N GLU A 202 -0.49 -31.74 -14.16
CA GLU A 202 0.14 -32.46 -13.05
C GLU A 202 1.22 -31.63 -12.33
N SER A 203 1.97 -30.80 -13.06
CA SER A 203 2.91 -29.85 -12.47
C SER A 203 2.17 -28.80 -11.63
N LEU A 204 1.04 -28.30 -12.15
CA LEU A 204 0.20 -27.31 -11.47
C LEU A 204 -0.37 -27.88 -10.17
N LYS A 205 -0.99 -29.07 -10.20
CA LYS A 205 -1.48 -29.75 -8.97
C LYS A 205 -0.38 -29.86 -7.92
N ARG A 206 0.81 -30.33 -8.31
CA ARG A 206 1.93 -30.53 -7.39
C ARG A 206 2.43 -29.22 -6.79
N ALA A 207 2.45 -28.14 -7.57
CA ALA A 207 2.88 -26.82 -7.14
C ALA A 207 1.87 -26.16 -6.19
N PHE A 208 0.58 -26.27 -6.50
CA PHE A 208 -0.50 -25.58 -5.78
C PHE A 208 -1.05 -26.34 -4.58
N ARG A 209 -0.83 -27.66 -4.47
CA ARG A 209 -1.45 -28.50 -3.41
C ARG A 209 -1.29 -27.94 -1.99
N TRP A 210 -0.07 -27.53 -1.63
CA TRP A 210 0.26 -27.10 -0.27
C TRP A 210 -0.20 -25.66 0.00
N PRO A 211 0.05 -24.69 -0.89
CA PRO A 211 -0.55 -23.36 -0.78
C PRO A 211 -2.09 -23.38 -0.70
N ALA A 212 -2.76 -24.17 -1.56
CA ALA A 212 -4.21 -24.26 -1.59
C ALA A 212 -4.77 -24.93 -0.32
N LEU A 213 -4.11 -25.98 0.18
CA LEU A 213 -4.47 -26.59 1.45
C LEU A 213 -4.30 -25.61 2.62
N ALA A 214 -3.21 -24.84 2.66
CA ALA A 214 -3.00 -23.83 3.68
C ALA A 214 -4.11 -22.76 3.67
N MET A 215 -4.47 -22.25 2.48
CA MET A 215 -5.60 -21.35 2.31
C MET A 215 -6.91 -21.94 2.87
N ALA A 216 -7.26 -23.15 2.45
CA ALA A 216 -8.49 -23.82 2.86
C ALA A 216 -8.54 -24.06 4.38
N LEU A 217 -7.44 -24.53 4.97
CA LEU A 217 -7.34 -24.77 6.41
C LEU A 217 -7.41 -23.47 7.21
N THR A 218 -6.74 -22.40 6.77
CA THR A 218 -6.84 -21.08 7.41
C THR A 218 -8.27 -20.55 7.35
N MET A 219 -8.93 -20.63 6.20
CA MET A 219 -10.33 -20.19 6.05
C MET A 219 -11.28 -21.03 6.92
N ALA A 220 -11.13 -22.36 6.93
CA ALA A 220 -11.93 -23.26 7.75
C ALA A 220 -11.74 -22.99 9.24
N ALA A 221 -10.50 -22.78 9.70
CA ALA A 221 -10.21 -22.43 11.07
C ALA A 221 -10.86 -21.09 11.47
N LEU A 222 -10.70 -20.05 10.64
CA LEU A 222 -11.31 -18.74 10.91
C LEU A 222 -12.85 -18.81 10.95
N LEU A 223 -13.46 -19.59 10.05
CA LEU A 223 -14.89 -19.86 10.07
C LEU A 223 -15.32 -20.59 11.35
N ALA A 224 -14.53 -21.56 11.83
CA ALA A 224 -14.80 -22.26 13.07
C ALA A 224 -14.70 -21.34 14.30
N PHE A 225 -13.78 -20.37 14.28
CA PHE A 225 -13.64 -19.32 15.30
C PHE A 225 -14.64 -18.15 15.15
N GLY A 226 -15.62 -18.26 14.25
CA GLY A 226 -16.73 -17.31 14.13
C GLY A 226 -16.49 -16.11 13.22
N VAL A 227 -15.38 -16.08 12.46
CA VAL A 227 -15.18 -15.03 11.44
C VAL A 227 -16.17 -15.24 10.29
N ARG A 228 -17.00 -14.24 10.01
CA ARG A 228 -18.03 -14.29 8.94
C ARG A 228 -17.82 -13.28 7.82
N HIS A 229 -16.84 -12.39 7.94
CA HIS A 229 -16.59 -11.36 6.93
C HIS A 229 -15.88 -11.95 5.69
N LEU A 230 -16.58 -12.00 4.54
CA LEU A 230 -16.11 -12.69 3.34
C LEU A 230 -14.72 -12.23 2.86
N TYR A 231 -14.53 -10.91 2.71
CA TYR A 231 -13.24 -10.38 2.26
C TYR A 231 -12.11 -10.63 3.26
N ALA A 232 -12.43 -10.72 4.56
CA ALA A 232 -11.41 -11.00 5.57
C ALA A 232 -10.97 -12.46 5.53
N LEU A 233 -11.93 -13.40 5.38
CA LEU A 233 -11.65 -14.82 5.17
C LEU A 233 -10.79 -15.04 3.93
N MET A 234 -11.17 -14.43 2.80
CA MET A 234 -10.41 -14.51 1.56
C MET A 234 -9.02 -13.92 1.72
N SER A 235 -8.89 -12.75 2.35
CA SER A 235 -7.60 -12.09 2.55
C SER A 235 -6.65 -12.94 3.40
N PHE A 236 -7.08 -13.42 4.58
CA PHE A 236 -6.23 -14.27 5.42
C PHE A 236 -5.89 -15.61 4.75
N GLY A 237 -6.85 -16.22 4.06
CA GLY A 237 -6.61 -17.44 3.28
C GLY A 237 -5.56 -17.22 2.19
N LEU A 238 -5.65 -16.12 1.45
CA LEU A 238 -4.67 -15.75 0.42
C LEU A 238 -3.31 -15.36 1.03
N CYS A 239 -3.29 -14.73 2.20
CA CYS A 239 -2.04 -14.48 2.94
C CYS A 239 -1.33 -15.80 3.25
N ALA A 240 -2.06 -16.81 3.74
CA ALA A 240 -1.52 -18.14 3.98
C ALA A 240 -1.05 -18.82 2.68
N PHE A 241 -1.83 -18.72 1.61
CA PHE A 241 -1.47 -19.22 0.28
C PHE A 241 -0.13 -18.66 -0.21
N VAL A 242 0.03 -17.34 -0.18
CA VAL A 242 1.24 -16.65 -0.65
C VAL A 242 2.41 -16.92 0.29
N ALA A 243 2.20 -16.88 1.61
CA ALA A 243 3.26 -17.15 2.58
C ALA A 243 3.85 -18.56 2.41
N VAL A 244 3.00 -19.58 2.30
CA VAL A 244 3.42 -20.97 2.07
C VAL A 244 4.12 -21.10 0.72
N THR A 245 3.63 -20.44 -0.32
CA THR A 245 4.29 -20.41 -1.64
C THR A 245 5.72 -19.87 -1.55
N VAL A 246 5.91 -18.71 -0.92
CA VAL A 246 7.22 -18.08 -0.77
C VAL A 246 8.15 -18.96 0.07
N ILE A 247 7.67 -19.49 1.20
CA ILE A 247 8.45 -20.39 2.07
C ILE A 247 8.89 -21.63 1.28
N MET A 248 8.01 -22.21 0.47
CA MET A 248 8.34 -23.38 -0.36
C MET A 248 9.40 -23.06 -1.43
N GLU A 249 9.37 -21.88 -2.05
CA GLU A 249 10.38 -21.48 -3.02
C GLU A 249 11.76 -21.33 -2.36
N PHE A 250 11.83 -20.69 -1.18
CA PHE A 250 13.07 -20.62 -0.40
C PHE A 250 13.55 -22.00 0.04
N TYR A 251 12.64 -22.83 0.57
CA TYR A 251 12.98 -24.16 1.08
C TYR A 251 13.53 -25.08 -0.02
N LYS A 252 12.84 -25.18 -1.15
CA LYS A 252 13.26 -26.02 -2.29
C LYS A 252 14.60 -25.55 -2.84
N GLY A 253 14.77 -24.23 -3.04
CA GLY A 253 16.02 -23.67 -3.54
C GLY A 253 17.19 -23.87 -2.57
N ALA A 254 16.97 -23.62 -1.28
CA ALA A 254 18.00 -23.76 -0.25
C ALA A 254 18.39 -25.23 -0.06
N ARG A 255 17.44 -26.16 -0.05
CA ARG A 255 17.71 -27.60 0.03
C ARG A 255 18.55 -28.09 -1.15
N ALA A 256 18.29 -27.62 -2.37
CA ALA A 256 19.08 -27.99 -3.54
C ALA A 256 20.54 -27.49 -3.45
N ILE A 257 20.75 -26.26 -2.96
CA ILE A 257 22.09 -25.71 -2.72
C ILE A 257 22.79 -26.43 -1.57
N ALA A 258 22.08 -26.71 -0.48
CA ALA A 258 22.59 -27.41 0.69
C ALA A 258 23.15 -28.80 0.31
N ALA A 259 22.37 -29.57 -0.46
CA ALA A 259 22.77 -30.90 -0.92
C ALA A 259 24.01 -30.87 -1.83
N ARG A 260 24.07 -29.90 -2.76
CA ARG A 260 25.18 -29.79 -3.72
C ARG A 260 26.49 -29.31 -3.06
N ASN A 261 26.40 -28.40 -2.10
CA ASN A 261 27.56 -27.73 -1.51
C ASN A 261 27.89 -28.25 -0.10
N GLN A 262 27.18 -29.27 0.39
CA GLN A 262 27.30 -29.79 1.76
C GLN A 262 27.23 -28.70 2.85
N MET A 263 26.27 -27.78 2.71
CA MET A 263 26.06 -26.68 3.66
C MET A 263 24.78 -26.90 4.45
N ASN A 264 24.70 -26.35 5.67
CA ASN A 264 23.43 -26.30 6.40
C ASN A 264 22.38 -25.41 5.68
N LEU A 265 21.11 -25.61 5.99
CA LEU A 265 20.00 -24.99 5.29
C LEU A 265 20.00 -23.46 5.38
N LEU A 266 20.40 -22.89 6.53
CA LEU A 266 20.44 -21.43 6.73
C LEU A 266 21.50 -20.79 5.84
N ARG A 267 22.73 -21.33 5.85
CA ARG A 267 23.80 -20.87 4.96
C ARG A 267 23.43 -21.06 3.49
N ALA A 268 22.77 -22.17 3.15
CA ALA A 268 22.30 -22.42 1.80
C ALA A 268 21.22 -21.43 1.36
N ALA A 269 20.33 -20.99 2.26
CA ALA A 269 19.34 -19.95 1.98
C ALA A 269 20.00 -18.58 1.75
N VAL A 270 21.01 -18.21 2.54
CA VAL A 270 21.77 -16.96 2.31
C VAL A 270 22.50 -17.02 0.97
N GLU A 271 23.17 -18.13 0.66
CA GLU A 271 23.85 -18.32 -0.64
C GLU A 271 22.85 -18.32 -1.81
N LEU A 272 21.66 -18.91 -1.64
CA LEU A 272 20.56 -18.88 -2.62
C LEU A 272 20.15 -17.44 -2.93
N THR A 273 19.92 -16.64 -1.89
CA THR A 273 19.54 -15.23 -2.02
C THR A 273 20.63 -14.41 -2.69
N HIS A 274 21.90 -14.58 -2.28
CA HIS A 274 23.01 -13.82 -2.84
C HIS A 274 23.32 -14.17 -4.30
N ARG A 275 23.05 -15.41 -4.73
CA ARG A 275 23.15 -15.83 -6.15
C ARG A 275 22.08 -15.24 -7.04
N ASN A 276 20.94 -14.79 -6.49
CA ASN A 276 19.87 -14.17 -7.26
C ASN A 276 19.08 -13.17 -6.39
N THR A 277 19.75 -12.05 -6.11
CA THR A 277 19.26 -11.01 -5.21
C THR A 277 17.94 -10.41 -5.65
N ARG A 278 17.75 -10.17 -6.96
CA ARG A 278 16.49 -9.65 -7.52
C ARG A 278 15.30 -10.61 -7.31
N ARG A 279 15.49 -11.94 -7.48
CA ARG A 279 14.40 -12.91 -7.30
C ARG A 279 14.02 -13.07 -5.83
N TYR A 280 15.00 -13.36 -4.96
CA TYR A 280 14.71 -13.66 -3.56
C TYR A 280 14.47 -12.39 -2.73
N GLY A 281 15.06 -11.26 -3.10
CA GLY A 281 14.68 -9.95 -2.58
C GLY A 281 13.24 -9.59 -2.95
N GLY A 282 12.81 -9.88 -4.19
CA GLY A 282 11.42 -9.73 -4.61
C GLY A 282 10.44 -10.59 -3.80
N TYR A 283 10.81 -11.84 -3.47
CA TYR A 283 10.00 -12.68 -2.58
C TYR A 283 9.92 -12.13 -1.15
N LEU A 284 10.98 -11.53 -0.62
CA LEU A 284 10.94 -10.83 0.67
C LEU A 284 10.03 -9.60 0.62
N VAL A 285 10.07 -8.83 -0.47
CA VAL A 285 9.13 -7.71 -0.72
C VAL A 285 7.69 -8.21 -0.69
N HIS A 286 7.39 -9.29 -1.40
CA HIS A 286 6.05 -9.88 -1.39
C HIS A 286 5.63 -10.39 -0.02
N MET A 287 6.54 -10.96 0.77
CA MET A 287 6.24 -11.32 2.17
C MET A 287 5.90 -10.08 3.00
N GLY A 288 6.60 -8.96 2.79
CA GLY A 288 6.24 -7.68 3.39
C GLY A 288 4.81 -7.25 3.04
N ILE A 289 4.41 -7.37 1.78
CA ILE A 289 3.03 -7.12 1.33
C ILE A 289 2.03 -8.06 2.01
N VAL A 290 2.33 -9.36 2.15
CA VAL A 290 1.47 -10.32 2.86
C VAL A 290 1.22 -9.87 4.31
N LEU A 291 2.28 -9.47 5.02
CA LEU A 291 2.16 -8.98 6.40
C LEU A 291 1.34 -7.68 6.48
N MET A 292 1.48 -6.79 5.49
CA MET A 292 0.65 -5.58 5.39
C MET A 292 -0.82 -5.93 5.15
N PHE A 293 -1.14 -6.90 4.29
CA PHE A 293 -2.50 -7.38 4.08
C PHE A 293 -3.11 -8.00 5.34
N ILE A 294 -2.34 -8.73 6.15
CA ILE A 294 -2.78 -9.22 7.47
C ILE A 294 -3.23 -8.03 8.34
N GLY A 295 -2.43 -6.96 8.38
CA GLY A 295 -2.77 -5.75 9.12
C GLY A 295 -3.99 -5.01 8.57
N TYR A 296 -4.07 -4.81 7.25
CA TYR A 296 -5.21 -4.17 6.59
C TYR A 296 -6.51 -4.95 6.78
N THR A 297 -6.44 -6.28 6.82
CA THR A 297 -7.59 -7.15 7.06
C THR A 297 -8.18 -6.96 8.45
N GLY A 298 -7.36 -6.53 9.42
CA GLY A 298 -7.79 -6.16 10.77
C GLY A 298 -8.89 -5.09 10.79
N SER A 299 -8.93 -4.22 9.77
CA SER A 299 -9.95 -3.16 9.64
C SER A 299 -11.39 -3.68 9.64
N ALA A 300 -11.63 -4.91 9.16
CA ALA A 300 -12.95 -5.54 9.18
C ALA A 300 -13.49 -5.83 10.59
N PHE A 301 -12.64 -5.69 11.61
CA PHE A 301 -12.93 -5.96 13.01
C PHE A 301 -12.68 -4.75 13.91
N ASN A 302 -12.50 -3.56 13.31
CA ASN A 302 -12.37 -2.32 14.05
C ASN A 302 -13.58 -2.10 14.95
N LYS A 303 -13.32 -1.49 16.12
CA LYS A 303 -14.36 -1.01 17.02
C LYS A 303 -14.05 0.43 17.38
N ASP A 304 -15.07 1.25 17.46
CA ASP A 304 -14.98 2.66 17.81
C ASP A 304 -16.15 3.05 18.74
N THR A 305 -15.89 4.02 19.61
CA THR A 305 -16.92 4.75 20.34
C THR A 305 -16.48 6.19 20.57
N THR A 306 -17.43 7.10 20.64
CA THR A 306 -17.22 8.49 21.04
C THR A 306 -18.12 8.77 22.24
N GLU A 307 -17.50 9.06 23.37
CA GLU A 307 -18.21 9.24 24.63
C GLU A 307 -17.92 10.61 25.22
N GLU A 308 -18.96 11.24 25.77
CA GLU A 308 -18.85 12.39 26.64
C GLU A 308 -18.81 11.90 28.09
N VAL A 309 -17.62 11.94 28.70
CA VAL A 309 -17.35 11.26 29.96
C VAL A 309 -16.93 12.25 31.02
N LYS A 310 -17.68 12.30 32.12
CA LYS A 310 -17.32 13.06 33.32
C LYS A 310 -15.97 12.61 33.86
N ILE A 311 -15.15 13.57 34.28
CA ILE A 311 -13.88 13.28 34.95
C ILE A 311 -14.16 12.39 36.20
N GLY A 312 -13.33 11.37 36.38
CA GLY A 312 -13.48 10.29 37.36
C GLY A 312 -14.30 9.09 36.89
N SER A 313 -15.12 9.24 35.85
CA SER A 313 -16.04 8.19 35.38
C SER A 313 -15.39 7.20 34.41
N HIS A 314 -16.02 6.04 34.26
CA HIS A 314 -15.56 4.95 33.41
C HIS A 314 -16.48 4.76 32.20
N PHE A 315 -15.91 4.32 31.08
CA PHE A 315 -16.62 3.84 29.91
C PHE A 315 -15.90 2.65 29.30
N ARG A 316 -16.54 1.93 28.38
CA ARG A 316 -16.01 0.66 27.85
C ARG A 316 -15.89 0.65 26.34
N ILE A 317 -14.86 -0.01 25.84
CA ILE A 317 -14.69 -0.33 24.43
C ILE A 317 -14.05 -1.71 24.27
N GLY A 318 -14.76 -2.63 23.62
CA GLY A 318 -14.30 -4.00 23.45
C GLY A 318 -14.00 -4.68 24.79
N ALA A 319 -12.74 -5.06 25.00
CA ALA A 319 -12.28 -5.67 26.25
C ALA A 319 -11.70 -4.66 27.27
N TYR A 320 -11.67 -3.38 26.91
CA TYR A 320 -11.08 -2.32 27.71
C TYR A 320 -12.13 -1.55 28.49
N GLU A 321 -11.77 -1.18 29.71
CA GLU A 321 -12.47 -0.22 30.54
C GLU A 321 -11.55 0.98 30.72
N LEU A 322 -12.06 2.17 30.43
CA LEU A 322 -11.31 3.41 30.33
C LEU A 322 -11.87 4.39 31.36
N GLN A 323 -10.99 5.05 32.11
CA GLN A 323 -11.38 6.05 33.10
C GLN A 323 -10.70 7.38 32.78
N VAL A 324 -11.47 8.44 32.59
CA VAL A 324 -10.90 9.79 32.47
C VAL A 324 -10.52 10.25 33.87
N LYS A 325 -9.23 10.23 34.23
CA LYS A 325 -8.77 10.61 35.57
C LYS A 325 -8.81 12.11 35.79
N GLU A 326 -8.28 12.84 34.83
CA GLU A 326 -8.15 14.30 34.87
C GLU A 326 -7.98 14.85 33.46
N VAL A 327 -8.27 16.14 33.30
CA VAL A 327 -7.87 16.92 32.13
C VAL A 327 -6.99 18.05 32.64
N THR A 328 -5.85 18.23 31.99
CA THR A 328 -4.87 19.25 32.34
C THR A 328 -4.64 20.16 31.15
N ASP A 329 -4.47 21.45 31.40
CA ASP A 329 -4.17 22.44 30.37
C ASP A 329 -2.77 23.00 30.59
N GLY A 330 -2.14 23.47 29.52
CA GLY A 330 -0.87 24.16 29.59
C GLY A 330 -0.54 24.88 28.30
N SER A 331 0.56 25.63 28.32
CA SER A 331 1.04 26.34 27.15
C SER A 331 2.56 26.48 27.17
N ASN A 332 3.11 26.70 25.98
CA ASN A 332 4.49 27.09 25.76
C ASN A 332 4.52 28.12 24.61
N PRO A 333 5.69 28.70 24.27
CA PRO A 333 5.77 29.71 23.20
C PRO A 333 5.30 29.25 21.81
N ASN A 334 5.21 27.94 21.55
CA ASN A 334 4.82 27.38 20.26
C ASN A 334 3.33 27.00 20.20
N TYR A 335 2.78 26.43 21.28
CA TYR A 335 1.38 25.99 21.32
C TYR A 335 0.79 25.95 22.72
N ALA A 336 -0.53 26.12 22.80
CA ALA A 336 -1.34 25.74 23.95
C ALA A 336 -1.83 24.29 23.79
N TRP A 337 -1.99 23.56 24.89
CA TRP A 337 -2.44 22.18 24.87
C TRP A 337 -3.45 21.91 25.98
N GLN A 338 -4.36 20.99 25.69
CA GLN A 338 -5.26 20.35 26.65
C GLN A 338 -5.02 18.84 26.58
N ARG A 339 -4.85 18.18 27.72
CA ARG A 339 -4.48 16.76 27.80
C ARG A 339 -5.45 16.03 28.70
N ALA A 340 -6.08 14.98 28.19
CA ALA A 340 -6.81 14.04 29.03
C ALA A 340 -5.87 12.93 29.51
N VAL A 341 -5.91 12.60 30.81
CA VAL A 341 -5.23 11.42 31.36
C VAL A 341 -6.27 10.32 31.49
N VAL A 342 -6.14 9.27 30.69
CA VAL A 342 -7.09 8.17 30.62
C VAL A 342 -6.44 6.89 31.12
N ALA A 343 -6.90 6.39 32.26
CA ALA A 343 -6.46 5.10 32.78
C ALA A 343 -7.11 3.96 32.01
N VAL A 344 -6.30 2.96 31.65
CA VAL A 344 -6.72 1.81 30.87
C VAL A 344 -6.73 0.56 31.75
N TYR A 345 -7.85 -0.15 31.76
CA TYR A 345 -8.03 -1.42 32.45
C TYR A 345 -8.46 -2.51 31.46
N ARG A 346 -8.11 -3.78 31.74
CA ARG A 346 -8.61 -4.96 31.03
C ARG A 346 -8.84 -6.09 32.02
N GLY A 347 -10.07 -6.56 32.14
CA GLY A 347 -10.43 -7.60 33.11
C GLY A 347 -10.11 -7.19 34.56
N GLY A 348 -10.30 -5.91 34.91
CA GLY A 348 -9.97 -5.35 36.22
C GLY A 348 -8.49 -5.05 36.46
N GLN A 349 -7.58 -5.50 35.59
CA GLN A 349 -6.16 -5.18 35.70
C GLN A 349 -5.84 -3.82 35.08
N TYR A 350 -5.19 -2.95 35.85
CA TYR A 350 -4.65 -1.68 35.36
C TYR A 350 -3.47 -1.91 34.41
N LEU A 351 -3.53 -1.32 33.21
CA LEU A 351 -2.55 -1.47 32.15
C LEU A 351 -1.65 -0.23 31.94
N GLY A 352 -1.99 0.90 32.56
CA GLY A 352 -1.29 2.18 32.43
C GLY A 352 -2.20 3.33 32.02
N ASP A 353 -1.63 4.54 32.01
CA ASP A 353 -2.31 5.77 31.60
C ASP A 353 -1.94 6.14 30.16
N LEU A 354 -2.95 6.47 29.37
CA LEU A 354 -2.83 7.06 28.05
C LEU A 354 -3.16 8.54 28.11
N LYS A 355 -2.40 9.36 27.37
CA LYS A 355 -2.40 10.82 27.51
C LYS A 355 -2.64 11.52 26.17
N PRO A 356 -3.82 11.37 25.54
CA PRO A 356 -4.12 12.10 24.31
C PRO A 356 -4.18 13.61 24.58
N GLU A 357 -3.74 14.40 23.60
CA GLU A 357 -3.71 15.86 23.68
C GLU A 357 -4.43 16.49 22.49
N ARG A 358 -4.95 17.68 22.74
CA ARG A 358 -5.36 18.63 21.72
C ARG A 358 -4.45 19.84 21.81
N ARG A 359 -3.83 20.23 20.70
CA ARG A 359 -2.89 21.35 20.62
C ARG A 359 -3.39 22.45 19.71
N VAL A 360 -3.22 23.70 20.09
CA VAL A 360 -3.49 24.87 19.25
C VAL A 360 -2.18 25.62 19.05
N TYR A 361 -1.67 25.61 17.82
CA TYR A 361 -0.39 26.23 17.48
C TYR A 361 -0.54 27.74 17.27
N ALA A 362 0.38 28.51 17.83
CA ALA A 362 0.35 29.97 17.77
C ALA A 362 0.42 30.51 16.32
N ALA A 363 1.16 29.82 15.44
CA ALA A 363 1.37 30.24 14.06
C ALA A 363 0.14 30.02 13.15
N SER A 364 -0.57 28.91 13.30
CA SER A 364 -1.70 28.54 12.42
C SER A 364 -3.06 28.84 13.04
N GLN A 365 -3.15 28.98 14.36
CA GLN A 365 -4.41 29.10 15.13
C GLN A 365 -5.38 27.93 14.89
N GLN A 366 -4.89 26.80 14.35
CA GLN A 366 -5.69 25.61 14.08
C GLN A 366 -5.46 24.56 15.16
N PRO A 367 -6.53 23.94 15.69
CA PRO A 367 -6.39 22.81 16.59
C PRO A 367 -5.88 21.58 15.83
N THR A 368 -5.01 20.82 16.48
CA THR A 368 -4.48 19.54 16.04
C THR A 368 -4.62 18.53 17.16
N SER A 369 -4.72 17.26 16.82
CA SER A 369 -4.77 16.18 17.80
C SER A 369 -3.38 15.57 17.96
N GLU A 370 -3.11 15.00 19.12
CA GLU A 370 -1.97 14.13 19.37
C GLU A 370 -2.52 12.94 20.12
N VAL A 371 -2.63 11.81 19.43
CA VAL A 371 -3.36 10.67 19.96
C VAL A 371 -2.48 9.83 20.85
N ALA A 372 -3.11 9.13 21.80
CA ALA A 372 -2.41 8.15 22.62
C ALA A 372 -2.69 6.74 22.08
N ILE A 373 -1.63 6.00 21.78
CA ILE A 373 -1.74 4.67 21.17
C ILE A 373 -0.99 3.65 22.03
N ARG A 374 -1.73 2.69 22.60
CA ARG A 374 -1.15 1.50 23.21
C ARG A 374 -1.02 0.41 22.15
N ARG A 375 0.17 0.33 21.53
CA ARG A 375 0.45 -0.62 20.45
C ARG A 375 0.69 -2.04 20.95
N ARG A 376 0.09 -3.04 20.30
CA ARG A 376 0.41 -4.47 20.46
C ARG A 376 0.35 -5.18 19.12
N LEU A 377 0.93 -6.38 19.07
CA LEU A 377 0.90 -7.20 17.85
C LEU A 377 -0.51 -7.65 17.47
N ASN A 378 -1.41 -7.83 18.45
CA ASN A 378 -2.77 -8.28 18.22
C ASN A 378 -3.75 -7.12 17.96
N GLU A 379 -3.64 -6.01 18.69
CA GLU A 379 -4.50 -4.83 18.53
C GLU A 379 -3.85 -3.58 19.12
N ASP A 380 -4.17 -2.43 18.54
CA ASP A 380 -3.85 -1.12 19.09
C ASP A 380 -5.10 -0.57 19.80
N LEU A 381 -4.92 -0.06 21.04
CA LEU A 381 -5.93 0.81 21.67
C LEU A 381 -5.52 2.25 21.37
N TYR A 382 -6.40 2.98 20.70
CA TYR A 382 -6.16 4.32 20.19
C TYR A 382 -7.15 5.27 20.86
N LEU A 383 -6.66 6.33 21.47
CA LEU A 383 -7.48 7.35 22.11
C LEU A 383 -7.19 8.72 21.50
N ASN A 384 -8.25 9.43 21.13
CA ASN A 384 -8.21 10.83 20.77
C ASN A 384 -9.05 11.65 21.76
N PHE A 385 -8.52 12.80 22.18
CA PHE A 385 -9.24 13.76 23.01
C PHE A 385 -9.72 14.90 22.11
N ALA A 386 -11.03 14.90 21.82
CA ALA A 386 -11.59 15.84 20.85
C ALA A 386 -11.73 17.25 21.44
N SER A 387 -12.30 17.36 22.65
CA SER A 387 -12.45 18.60 23.41
C SER A 387 -13.04 18.32 24.80
N MET A 388 -13.07 19.34 25.65
CA MET A 388 -14.07 19.39 26.72
C MET A 388 -15.47 19.45 26.10
N SER A 389 -16.47 18.94 26.82
CA SER A 389 -17.86 19.01 26.40
C SER A 389 -18.36 20.45 26.39
N GLN A 390 -19.31 20.71 25.48
CA GLN A 390 -20.04 21.99 25.43
C GLN A 390 -21.24 22.00 26.40
N SER A 391 -21.78 20.83 26.77
CA SER A 391 -22.92 20.68 27.67
C SER A 391 -22.52 20.57 29.15
N ASP A 392 -21.35 19.98 29.43
CA ASP A 392 -20.87 19.76 30.80
C ASP A 392 -19.38 20.12 30.91
N PRO A 393 -19.03 21.21 31.62
CA PRO A 393 -17.63 21.64 31.79
C PRO A 393 -16.73 20.61 32.48
N GLU A 394 -17.29 19.62 33.18
CA GLU A 394 -16.52 18.54 33.83
C GLU A 394 -16.48 17.25 33.00
N ALA A 395 -17.00 17.26 31.77
CA ALA A 395 -16.97 16.13 30.86
C ALA A 395 -15.97 16.33 29.70
N ALA A 396 -15.25 15.26 29.38
CA ALA A 396 -14.32 15.19 28.26
C ALA A 396 -14.94 14.37 27.13
N VAL A 397 -14.82 14.84 25.88
CA VAL A 397 -15.21 14.09 24.68
C VAL A 397 -14.03 13.24 24.24
N ILE A 398 -14.11 11.94 24.49
CA ILE A 398 -13.07 10.95 24.15
C ILE A 398 -13.56 10.08 23.01
N GLN A 399 -12.75 10.00 21.96
CA GLN A 399 -12.93 9.05 20.87
C GLN A 399 -11.95 7.89 21.09
N ALA A 400 -12.49 6.70 21.31
CA ALA A 400 -11.70 5.50 21.56
C ALA A 400 -11.88 4.51 20.41
N TYR A 401 -10.80 3.85 20.04
CA TYR A 401 -10.80 2.85 18.98
C TYR A 401 -9.96 1.64 19.39
N VAL A 402 -10.42 0.46 18.98
CA VAL A 402 -9.63 -0.78 19.01
C VAL A 402 -9.38 -1.19 17.57
N PHE A 403 -8.12 -1.15 17.16
CA PHE A 403 -7.69 -1.49 15.81
C PHE A 403 -6.89 -2.80 15.80
N PRO A 404 -7.48 -3.92 15.38
CA PRO A 404 -6.77 -5.19 15.30
C PRO A 404 -5.65 -5.14 14.26
N LEU A 405 -4.52 -5.79 14.58
CA LEU A 405 -3.43 -6.13 13.67
C LEU A 405 -2.69 -4.97 12.97
N VAL A 406 -2.94 -3.70 13.30
CA VAL A 406 -2.26 -2.54 12.68
C VAL A 406 -0.73 -2.65 12.75
N SER A 407 -0.19 -3.19 13.83
CA SER A 407 1.25 -3.44 13.97
C SER A 407 1.86 -4.27 12.83
N TRP A 408 1.09 -5.16 12.20
CA TRP A 408 1.56 -5.97 11.07
C TRP A 408 1.76 -5.15 9.79
N ILE A 409 1.09 -4.01 9.65
CA ILE A 409 1.33 -3.06 8.57
C ILE A 409 2.76 -2.52 8.66
N TRP A 410 3.18 -2.12 9.87
CA TRP A 410 4.52 -1.57 10.12
C TRP A 410 5.60 -2.65 9.99
N ILE A 411 5.37 -3.84 10.54
CA ILE A 411 6.29 -4.99 10.40
C ILE A 411 6.45 -5.34 8.92
N GLY A 412 5.34 -5.42 8.17
CA GLY A 412 5.37 -5.70 6.74
C GLY A 412 6.15 -4.65 5.94
N PHE A 413 6.05 -3.38 6.31
CA PHE A 413 6.87 -2.33 5.72
C PHE A 413 8.37 -2.54 5.96
N TYR A 414 8.80 -2.88 7.17
CA TYR A 414 10.21 -3.15 7.43
C TYR A 414 10.73 -4.37 6.65
N VAL A 415 9.90 -5.42 6.50
CA VAL A 415 10.24 -6.59 5.68
C VAL A 415 10.33 -6.20 4.20
N LEU A 416 9.42 -5.36 3.70
CA LEU A 416 9.45 -4.82 2.34
C LEU A 416 10.73 -4.01 2.10
N LEU A 417 11.09 -3.14 3.03
CA LEU A 417 12.31 -2.33 2.95
C LEU A 417 13.55 -3.22 2.91
N PHE A 418 13.62 -4.22 3.79
CA PHE A 418 14.71 -5.19 3.81
C PHE A 418 14.82 -5.95 2.48
N GLY A 419 13.69 -6.46 1.95
CA GLY A 419 13.68 -7.13 0.64
C GLY A 419 14.13 -6.22 -0.51
N THR A 420 13.76 -4.94 -0.46
CA THR A 420 14.21 -3.93 -1.43
C THR A 420 15.73 -3.72 -1.35
N ILE A 421 16.30 -3.61 -0.16
CA ILE A 421 17.76 -3.52 0.04
C ILE A 421 18.44 -4.77 -0.54
N VAL A 422 17.90 -5.96 -0.30
CA VAL A 422 18.43 -7.20 -0.87
C VAL A 422 18.44 -7.13 -2.41
N CYS A 423 17.38 -6.64 -3.05
CA CYS A 423 17.34 -6.48 -4.51
C CYS A 423 18.42 -5.56 -5.07
N LEU A 424 18.90 -4.59 -4.28
CA LEU A 424 19.95 -3.64 -4.66
C LEU A 424 21.37 -4.21 -4.53
N ILE A 425 21.55 -5.28 -3.77
CA ILE A 425 22.85 -5.93 -3.62
C ILE A 425 23.23 -6.62 -4.95
N PRO A 426 24.45 -6.39 -5.47
CA PRO A 426 24.92 -7.07 -6.67
C PRO A 426 24.84 -8.59 -6.51
N SER A 427 24.24 -9.25 -7.50
CA SER A 427 24.19 -10.71 -7.53
C SER A 427 25.59 -11.30 -7.65
N LYS A 428 25.87 -12.34 -6.85
CA LYS A 428 27.13 -13.11 -6.92
C LYS A 428 27.40 -13.69 -8.31
N VAL A 429 26.32 -14.04 -9.02
CA VAL A 429 26.38 -14.52 -10.41
C VAL A 429 26.02 -13.37 -11.34
N LYS A 430 26.94 -13.01 -12.23
CA LYS A 430 26.68 -12.05 -13.32
C LYS A 430 25.80 -12.73 -14.37
N TYR A 431 24.57 -12.26 -14.53
CA TYR A 431 23.71 -12.69 -15.63
C TYR A 431 24.12 -11.95 -16.90
N ALA A 432 24.49 -12.68 -17.94
CA ALA A 432 24.60 -12.13 -19.29
C ALA A 432 23.18 -12.02 -19.87
N TYR A 433 22.59 -10.83 -19.80
CA TYR A 433 21.38 -10.55 -20.57
C TYR A 433 21.78 -10.36 -22.03
N ALA A 434 20.93 -10.82 -22.96
CA ALA A 434 21.09 -10.50 -24.37
C ALA A 434 21.10 -8.97 -24.49
N LYS A 435 22.26 -8.37 -24.74
CA LYS A 435 22.33 -6.94 -25.03
C LYS A 435 21.54 -6.75 -26.32
N THR A 436 20.52 -5.90 -26.31
CA THR A 436 20.06 -5.25 -27.54
C THR A 436 21.29 -4.53 -28.11
N GLN A 437 21.92 -5.12 -29.12
CA GLN A 437 22.89 -4.39 -29.92
C GLN A 437 22.13 -3.25 -30.59
N VAL A 438 22.65 -2.03 -30.46
CA VAL A 438 22.15 -0.92 -31.28
C VAL A 438 22.56 -1.25 -32.71
N VAL A 439 21.63 -1.79 -33.49
CA VAL A 439 21.85 -2.13 -34.90
C VAL A 439 21.69 -0.85 -35.72
N GLY A 440 22.69 0.03 -35.62
CA GLY A 440 22.79 1.24 -36.45
C GLY A 440 21.94 2.44 -36.00
N VAL A 441 22.49 3.63 -36.21
CA VAL A 441 21.72 4.88 -36.30
C VAL A 441 21.23 4.94 -37.74
N TYR A 442 19.97 4.59 -37.99
CA TYR A 442 19.40 4.81 -39.32
C TYR A 442 19.14 6.31 -39.51
N GLU A 443 19.94 6.96 -40.36
CA GLU A 443 19.51 8.19 -41.02
C GLU A 443 18.30 7.84 -41.89
N ARG A 444 17.21 8.56 -41.68
CA ARG A 444 16.00 8.40 -42.48
C ARG A 444 16.34 8.93 -43.88
N GLU A 445 16.51 8.06 -44.86
CA GLU A 445 16.66 8.50 -46.25
C GLU A 445 15.47 9.39 -46.63
N PRO A 446 15.70 10.52 -47.31
CA PRO A 446 14.62 11.40 -47.75
C PRO A 446 13.70 10.63 -48.69
N GLU A 447 12.39 10.72 -48.45
CA GLU A 447 11.38 10.13 -49.33
C GLU A 447 11.58 10.65 -50.76
N PRO A 448 11.53 9.79 -51.79
CA PRO A 448 11.58 10.26 -53.16
C PRO A 448 10.37 11.16 -53.41
N VAL A 449 10.65 12.39 -53.83
CA VAL A 449 9.64 13.37 -54.25
C VAL A 449 8.93 12.81 -55.49
N PRO A 450 7.58 12.82 -55.54
CA PRO A 450 6.80 12.19 -56.59
C PRO A 450 6.99 12.79 -57.98
#